data_AF-A0A1M4E0Q9-F1
#
_entry.id   AF-A0A1M4E0Q9-F1
#
_cell.length_a   1.000
_cell.length_b   1.000
_cell.length_c   1.000
_cell.angle_alpha   90.00
_cell.angle_beta   90.00
_cell.angle_gamma   90.00
#
_symmetry.space_group_name_H-M   'P 1'
#
loop_
_entity.id
_entity.type
_entity.pdbx_description
1 polymer ?
#
loop_
_entity_poly.entity_id
_entity_poly.type
_entity_poly.pdbx_seq_one_letter_code
_entity_poly.pdbx_strand_id
1 'polypeptide(L)'
;MTPVPSSTVVAYRDDGPLSRAMGLLVAGQLPPLPPVIAGTFVTGVLLLLGVAGTDGLAVFAPAVTLLLAGPGSTHPHDGRFDWLVPPILRLIEYTFIAAVGFAHAVHPVVIFMLLAALAFHHYDLVYRLRQRVYAPPWLSTLGLGWDGRMMVVSLVALSGWLTGGYALLAVYLWGLFGWESLTCWLAAPRSGVDATDMGTQD
;
A
#
# COMPACT_ATOMS: atom_id res chain seq x y z
N MET A 1 -7.73 4.53 21.46
CA MET A 1 -6.55 5.35 21.06
C MET A 1 -5.94 4.70 19.82
N THR A 2 -5.61 5.49 18.79
CA THR A 2 -4.94 4.99 17.59
C THR A 2 -3.51 4.59 17.95
N PRO A 3 -3.08 3.35 17.66
CA PRO A 3 -1.72 2.91 17.93
C PRO A 3 -0.70 3.77 17.19
N VAL A 4 0.37 4.14 17.88
CA VAL A 4 1.52 4.81 17.26
C VAL A 4 2.40 3.74 16.61
N PRO A 5 2.76 3.87 15.33
CA PRO A 5 3.68 2.94 14.67
C PRO A 5 5.05 2.90 15.37
N SER A 6 5.67 1.72 15.39
CA SER A 6 7.03 1.54 15.95
C SER A 6 8.09 2.34 15.18
N SER A 7 7.91 2.50 13.88
CA SER A 7 8.69 3.41 13.03
C SER A 7 7.84 3.94 11.88
N THR A 8 8.26 5.08 11.31
CA THR A 8 7.62 5.63 10.10
C THR A 8 7.79 4.70 8.91
N VAL A 9 8.92 3.97 8.82
CA VAL A 9 9.18 2.98 7.76
C VAL A 9 8.15 1.86 7.78
N VAL A 10 7.83 1.31 8.96
CA VAL A 10 6.79 0.27 9.11
C VAL A 10 5.44 0.79 8.63
N ALA A 11 5.08 2.04 8.95
CA ALA A 11 3.84 2.64 8.46
C ALA A 11 3.85 2.85 6.93
N TYR A 12 4.98 3.27 6.36
CA TYR A 12 5.13 3.49 4.92
C TYR A 12 5.09 2.22 4.07
N ARG A 13 5.41 1.06 4.65
CA ARG A 13 5.32 -0.22 3.94
C ARG A 13 3.90 -0.59 3.56
N ASP A 14 2.89 -0.12 4.31
CA ASP A 14 1.48 -0.43 4.10
C ASP A 14 1.23 -1.95 3.96
N ASP A 15 1.82 -2.72 4.87
CA ASP A 15 1.67 -4.18 4.91
C ASP A 15 0.23 -4.55 5.25
N GLY A 16 -0.38 -5.41 4.44
CA GLY A 16 -1.70 -5.98 4.66
C GLY A 16 -1.66 -7.23 5.56
N PRO A 17 -2.82 -7.89 5.74
CA PRO A 17 -2.95 -8.99 6.70
C PRO A 17 -2.02 -10.18 6.43
N LEU A 18 -1.76 -10.53 5.17
CA LEU A 18 -0.92 -11.69 4.84
C LEU A 18 0.55 -11.38 5.12
N SER A 19 1.01 -10.19 4.71
CA SER A 19 2.37 -9.73 5.00
C SER A 19 2.64 -9.70 6.52
N ARG A 20 1.70 -9.16 7.30
CA ARG A 20 1.79 -9.15 8.77
C ARG A 20 1.79 -10.55 9.38
N ALA A 21 0.92 -11.44 8.91
CA ALA A 21 0.90 -12.83 9.37
C ALA A 21 2.23 -13.53 9.12
N MET A 22 2.84 -13.33 7.94
CA MET A 22 4.16 -13.86 7.62
C MET A 22 5.26 -13.29 8.52
N GLY A 23 5.26 -11.99 8.79
CA GLY A 23 6.22 -11.38 9.70
C GLY A 23 6.13 -11.95 11.11
N LEU A 24 4.91 -12.16 11.62
CA LEU A 24 4.69 -12.80 12.93
C LEU A 24 5.27 -14.21 13.00
N LEU A 25 5.17 -15.00 11.93
CA LEU A 25 5.75 -16.35 11.88
C LEU A 25 7.29 -16.35 12.00
N VAL A 26 7.94 -15.27 11.56
CA VAL A 26 9.41 -15.14 11.55
C VAL A 26 9.92 -14.22 12.67
N ALA A 27 9.01 -13.71 13.52
CA ALA A 27 9.29 -12.88 14.68
C ALA A 27 10.25 -11.70 14.41
N GLY A 28 10.23 -11.15 13.19
CA GLY A 28 11.08 -10.02 12.81
C GLY A 28 12.58 -10.32 12.73
N GLN A 29 13.01 -11.59 12.65
CA GLN A 29 14.43 -11.95 12.62
C GLN A 29 15.09 -11.77 11.24
N LEU A 30 14.30 -11.56 10.18
CA LEU A 30 14.84 -11.42 8.83
C LEU A 30 15.09 -9.96 8.47
N PRO A 31 16.30 -9.62 7.98
CA PRO A 31 16.55 -8.29 7.45
C PRO A 31 15.65 -8.05 6.23
N PRO A 32 14.94 -6.91 6.16
CA PRO A 32 13.83 -6.75 5.23
C PRO A 32 14.30 -6.43 3.80
N LEU A 33 15.48 -5.85 3.63
CA LEU A 33 15.92 -5.27 2.35
C LEU A 33 16.38 -6.32 1.32
N PRO A 34 17.27 -7.29 1.64
CA PRO A 34 17.71 -8.28 0.64
C PRO A 34 16.55 -9.08 0.02
N PRO A 35 15.57 -9.58 0.81
CA PRO A 35 14.40 -10.26 0.26
C PRO A 35 13.55 -9.35 -0.64
N VAL A 36 13.39 -8.07 -0.29
CA VAL A 36 12.64 -7.10 -1.12
C VAL A 36 13.34 -6.85 -2.46
N ILE A 37 14.67 -6.75 -2.48
CA ILE A 37 15.45 -6.65 -3.73
C ILE A 37 15.25 -7.90 -4.59
N ALA A 38 15.38 -9.10 -3.99
CA ALA A 38 15.13 -10.35 -4.69
C ALA A 38 13.69 -10.39 -5.24
N GLY A 39 12.71 -9.96 -4.46
CA GLY A 39 11.31 -9.86 -4.89
C GLY A 39 11.12 -8.91 -6.06
N THR A 40 11.83 -7.78 -6.08
CA THR A 40 11.81 -6.84 -7.21
C THR A 40 12.32 -7.51 -8.48
N PHE A 41 13.47 -8.19 -8.39
CA PHE A 41 14.06 -8.88 -9.53
C PHE A 41 13.13 -9.97 -10.07
N VAL A 42 12.63 -10.86 -9.20
CA VAL A 42 11.77 -11.96 -9.62
C VAL A 42 10.43 -11.45 -10.17
N THR A 43 9.84 -10.42 -9.55
CA THR A 43 8.62 -9.78 -10.05
C THR A 43 8.86 -9.16 -11.43
N GLY A 44 9.99 -8.48 -11.62
CA GLY A 44 10.38 -7.91 -12.91
C GLY A 44 10.53 -8.98 -14.00
N VAL A 45 11.14 -10.12 -13.67
CA VAL A 45 11.25 -11.27 -14.59
C VAL A 45 9.88 -11.86 -14.91
N LEU A 46 9.03 -12.11 -13.91
CA LEU A 46 7.69 -12.65 -14.11
C LEU A 46 6.80 -11.72 -14.95
N LEU A 47 6.91 -10.42 -14.74
CA LEU A 47 6.21 -9.42 -15.54
C LEU A 47 6.77 -9.39 -16.96
N LEU A 48 8.08 -9.39 -17.15
CA LEU A 48 8.68 -9.41 -18.49
C LEU A 48 8.24 -10.65 -19.27
N LEU A 49 8.30 -11.84 -18.67
CA LEU A 49 7.91 -13.10 -19.31
C LEU A 49 6.40 -13.23 -19.52
N GLY A 50 5.60 -12.77 -18.56
CA GLY A 50 4.14 -12.81 -18.64
C GLY A 50 3.59 -11.81 -19.66
N VAL A 51 4.15 -10.59 -19.70
CA VAL A 51 3.79 -9.56 -20.70
C VAL A 51 4.33 -9.93 -22.09
N ALA A 52 5.47 -10.62 -22.19
CA ALA A 52 6.11 -10.95 -23.47
C ALA A 52 5.64 -12.26 -24.14
N GLY A 53 4.71 -13.03 -23.55
CA GLY A 53 4.11 -14.16 -24.27
C GLY A 53 3.89 -15.45 -23.49
N THR A 54 3.62 -15.39 -22.19
CA THR A 54 3.11 -16.55 -21.43
C THR A 54 1.95 -16.13 -20.53
N ASP A 55 0.73 -16.50 -20.91
CA ASP A 55 -0.55 -15.96 -20.42
C ASP A 55 -0.86 -16.16 -18.91
N GLY A 56 0.06 -16.70 -18.10
CA GLY A 56 -0.22 -17.07 -16.70
C GLY A 56 0.84 -16.75 -15.65
N LEU A 57 2.10 -16.52 -16.02
CA LEU A 57 3.16 -16.42 -15.00
C LEU A 57 3.13 -15.12 -14.19
N ALA A 58 2.73 -14.00 -14.82
CA ALA A 58 2.64 -12.71 -14.15
C ALA A 58 1.65 -12.74 -12.96
N VAL A 59 0.61 -13.57 -13.01
CA VAL A 59 -0.39 -13.71 -11.95
C VAL A 59 0.24 -14.16 -10.61
N PHE A 60 1.37 -14.87 -10.65
CA PHE A 60 2.07 -15.31 -9.44
C PHE A 60 3.02 -14.27 -8.86
N ALA A 61 3.27 -13.15 -9.55
CA ALA A 61 4.18 -12.11 -9.06
C ALA A 61 3.81 -11.62 -7.65
N PRO A 62 2.54 -11.34 -7.31
CA PRO A 62 2.17 -10.94 -5.94
C PRO A 62 2.50 -11.99 -4.89
N ALA A 63 2.36 -13.29 -5.23
CA ALA A 63 2.67 -14.37 -4.29
C ALA A 63 4.17 -14.44 -4.02
N VAL A 64 4.99 -14.29 -5.05
CA VAL A 64 6.44 -14.25 -4.89
C VAL A 64 6.87 -12.99 -4.13
N THR A 65 6.31 -11.82 -4.45
CA THR A 65 6.59 -10.59 -3.70
C THR A 65 6.21 -10.76 -2.23
N LEU A 66 5.03 -11.31 -1.94
CA LEU A 66 4.56 -11.57 -0.57
C LEU A 66 5.49 -12.54 0.17
N LEU A 67 5.89 -13.64 -0.46
CA LEU A 67 6.78 -14.63 0.15
C LEU A 67 8.15 -14.05 0.50
N LEU A 68 8.65 -13.13 -0.32
CA LEU A 68 9.97 -12.53 -0.13
C LEU A 68 9.91 -11.32 0.80
N ALA A 69 8.99 -10.39 0.60
CA ALA A 69 8.93 -9.14 1.36
C ALA A 69 8.07 -9.21 2.64
N GLY A 70 7.12 -10.14 2.71
CA GLY A 70 6.17 -10.30 3.80
C GLY A 70 6.82 -10.62 5.16
N PRO A 71 7.76 -11.57 5.24
CA PRO A 71 8.46 -11.90 6.50
C PRO A 71 9.18 -10.70 7.15
N GLY A 72 9.57 -9.70 6.36
CA GLY A 72 10.22 -8.50 6.86
C GLY A 72 9.27 -7.47 7.48
N SER A 73 7.95 -7.70 7.48
CA SER A 73 6.95 -6.70 7.93
C SER A 73 7.00 -6.38 9.42
N THR A 74 7.41 -7.34 10.26
CA THR A 74 7.55 -7.15 11.72
C THR A 74 8.96 -6.77 12.14
N HIS A 75 9.89 -6.60 11.20
CA HIS A 75 11.23 -6.11 11.51
C HIS A 75 11.14 -4.66 12.04
N PRO A 76 11.95 -4.24 13.03
CA PRO A 76 11.92 -2.86 13.56
C PRO A 76 12.22 -1.76 12.53
N HIS A 77 12.92 -2.13 11.45
CA HIS A 77 13.31 -1.25 10.35
C HIS A 77 14.25 -0.10 10.78
N ASP A 78 15.22 -0.42 11.63
CA ASP A 78 16.21 0.49 12.21
C ASP A 78 17.53 0.57 11.40
N GLY A 79 17.66 -0.20 10.32
CA GLY A 79 18.83 -0.21 9.46
C GLY A 79 18.98 1.04 8.59
N ARG A 80 20.23 1.43 8.29
CA ARG A 80 20.58 2.61 7.48
C ARG A 80 19.89 2.67 6.11
N PHE A 81 19.59 1.52 5.52
CA PHE A 81 18.97 1.41 4.20
C PHE A 81 17.51 0.96 4.23
N ASP A 82 16.95 0.70 5.42
CA ASP A 82 15.58 0.16 5.53
C ASP A 82 14.52 1.13 5.01
N TRP A 83 14.85 2.42 4.92
CA TRP A 83 14.03 3.44 4.26
C TRP A 83 13.80 3.19 2.76
N LEU A 84 14.62 2.35 2.11
CA LEU A 84 14.42 1.93 0.71
C LEU A 84 13.30 0.91 0.55
N VAL A 85 12.89 0.24 1.63
CA VAL A 85 11.91 -0.83 1.54
C VAL A 85 10.54 -0.31 1.08
N PRO A 86 9.94 0.75 1.67
CA PRO A 86 8.69 1.31 1.17
C PRO A 86 8.71 1.72 -0.31
N PRO A 87 9.67 2.54 -0.82
CA PRO A 87 9.65 2.95 -2.23
C PRO A 87 9.83 1.79 -3.19
N ILE A 88 10.60 0.75 -2.84
CA ILE A 88 10.72 -0.45 -3.67
C ILE A 88 9.39 -1.22 -3.70
N LEU A 89 8.71 -1.39 -2.56
CA LEU A 89 7.39 -2.02 -2.53
C LEU A 89 6.36 -1.25 -3.36
N ARG A 90 6.40 0.09 -3.33
CA ARG A 90 5.54 0.93 -4.19
C ARG A 90 5.86 0.75 -5.67
N LEU A 91 7.14 0.69 -6.03
CA LEU A 91 7.56 0.44 -7.40
C LEU A 91 7.01 -0.91 -7.89
N ILE A 92 7.13 -1.97 -7.08
CA ILE A 92 6.60 -3.30 -7.40
C ILE A 92 5.09 -3.25 -7.59
N GLU A 93 4.36 -2.68 -6.62
CA GLU A 93 2.91 -2.60 -6.65
C GLU A 93 2.40 -1.83 -7.88
N TYR A 94 2.95 -0.65 -8.15
CA TYR A 94 2.49 0.19 -9.25
C TYR A 94 2.84 -0.41 -10.60
N THR A 95 4.04 -0.97 -10.74
CA THR A 95 4.48 -1.62 -11.96
C THR A 95 3.63 -2.86 -12.24
N PHE A 96 3.30 -3.64 -11.22
CA PHE A 96 2.42 -4.80 -11.35
C PHE A 96 1.02 -4.40 -11.82
N ILE A 97 0.38 -3.43 -11.15
CA ILE A 97 -0.96 -2.94 -11.52
C ILE A 97 -0.97 -2.39 -12.96
N ALA A 98 0.03 -1.58 -13.31
CA ALA A 98 0.15 -1.02 -14.66
C ALA A 98 0.37 -2.12 -15.71
N ALA A 99 1.31 -3.04 -15.47
CA ALA A 99 1.65 -4.11 -16.39
C ALA A 99 0.45 -5.03 -16.67
N VAL A 100 -0.25 -5.48 -15.61
CA VAL A 100 -1.45 -6.33 -15.77
C VAL A 100 -2.55 -5.59 -16.51
N GLY A 101 -2.82 -4.33 -16.15
CA GLY A 101 -3.84 -3.51 -16.79
C GLY A 101 -3.57 -3.28 -18.29
N PHE A 102 -2.35 -2.88 -18.66
CA PHE A 102 -1.98 -2.66 -20.05
C PHE A 102 -1.91 -3.95 -20.86
N ALA A 103 -1.41 -5.05 -20.29
CA ALA A 103 -1.35 -6.35 -20.97
C ALA A 103 -2.74 -6.89 -21.35
N HIS A 104 -3.78 -6.54 -20.59
CA HIS A 104 -5.16 -6.95 -20.86
C HIS A 104 -6.03 -5.83 -21.45
N ALA A 105 -5.40 -4.79 -22.01
CA ALA A 105 -6.09 -3.68 -22.65
C ALA A 105 -7.17 -2.98 -21.79
N VAL A 106 -6.98 -2.92 -20.46
CA VAL A 106 -7.82 -2.11 -19.58
C VAL A 106 -7.65 -0.65 -19.98
N HIS A 107 -8.76 0.10 -20.08
CA HIS A 107 -8.71 1.51 -20.48
C HIS A 107 -7.75 2.32 -19.58
N PRO A 108 -6.80 3.10 -20.14
CA PRO A 108 -5.75 3.77 -19.36
C PRO A 108 -6.28 4.65 -18.22
N VAL A 109 -7.43 5.30 -18.41
CA VAL A 109 -8.09 6.09 -17.36
C VAL A 109 -8.42 5.24 -16.13
N VAL A 110 -8.86 4.00 -16.29
CA VAL A 110 -9.20 3.11 -15.16
C VAL A 110 -7.94 2.69 -14.42
N ILE A 111 -6.88 2.34 -15.14
CA ILE A 111 -5.56 2.02 -14.55
C ILE A 111 -5.05 3.24 -13.76
N PHE A 112 -5.11 4.43 -14.37
CA PHE A 112 -4.69 5.67 -13.74
C PHE A 112 -5.53 6.01 -12.51
N MET A 113 -6.85 5.83 -12.55
CA MET A 113 -7.73 6.07 -11.40
C MET A 113 -7.37 5.17 -10.21
N LEU A 114 -7.05 3.90 -10.47
CA LEU A 114 -6.58 2.99 -9.43
C LEU A 114 -5.23 3.47 -8.87
N LEU A 115 -4.23 3.69 -9.74
CA LEU A 115 -2.91 4.18 -9.32
C LEU A 115 -2.98 5.52 -8.57
N ALA A 116 -3.88 6.41 -8.97
CA ALA A 116 -4.11 7.68 -8.30
C ALA A 116 -4.71 7.51 -6.90
N ALA A 117 -5.60 6.53 -6.68
CA ALA A 117 -6.11 6.21 -5.35
C ALA A 117 -4.97 5.76 -4.41
N LEU A 118 -4.09 4.89 -4.92
CA LEU A 118 -2.91 4.44 -4.17
C LEU A 118 -1.95 5.60 -3.91
N ALA A 119 -1.65 6.40 -4.92
CA ALA A 119 -0.77 7.56 -4.77
C ALA A 119 -1.32 8.58 -3.76
N PHE A 120 -2.63 8.84 -3.79
CA PHE A 120 -3.31 9.67 -2.80
C PHE A 120 -3.15 9.09 -1.39
N HIS A 121 -3.40 7.79 -1.20
CA HIS A 121 -3.24 7.13 0.10
C HIS A 121 -1.81 7.27 0.65
N HIS A 122 -0.79 7.00 -0.17
CA HIS A 122 0.61 7.09 0.25
C HIS A 122 1.01 8.54 0.55
N TYR A 123 0.50 9.49 -0.23
CA TYR A 123 0.71 10.91 0.02
C TYR A 123 0.07 11.34 1.34
N ASP A 124 -1.20 10.99 1.56
CA ASP A 124 -1.93 11.31 2.79
C ASP A 124 -1.21 10.73 4.02
N LEU A 125 -0.75 9.49 3.94
CA LEU A 125 0.00 8.82 5.01
C LEU A 125 1.31 9.56 5.35
N VAL A 126 2.06 10.04 4.35
CA VAL A 126 3.26 10.87 4.57
C VAL A 126 2.94 12.15 5.32
N TYR A 127 1.89 12.87 4.93
CA TYR A 127 1.54 14.14 5.58
C TYR A 127 1.01 13.93 6.99
N ARG A 128 0.18 12.91 7.21
CA ARG A 128 -0.31 12.52 8.52
C ARG A 128 0.81 12.21 9.50
N LEU A 129 1.77 11.37 9.11
CA LEU A 129 2.90 11.03 9.97
C LEU A 129 3.77 12.25 10.29
N ARG A 130 3.97 13.17 9.34
CA ARG A 130 4.66 14.44 9.60
C ARG A 130 3.93 15.32 10.61
N GLN A 131 2.60 15.29 10.60
CA GLN A 131 1.74 16.02 11.54
C GLN A 131 1.44 15.23 12.84
N ARG A 132 2.01 14.03 13.00
CA ARG A 132 1.73 13.11 14.12
C ARG A 132 0.25 12.74 14.26
N VAL A 133 -0.46 12.73 13.13
CA VAL A 133 -1.82 12.19 13.01
C VAL A 133 -1.67 10.73 12.58
N TYR A 134 -2.29 9.81 13.29
CA TYR A 134 -2.17 8.37 13.02
C TYR A 134 -3.49 7.83 12.48
N ALA A 135 -3.42 7.18 11.33
CA ALA A 135 -4.59 6.55 10.73
C ALA A 135 -5.19 5.49 11.66
N PRO A 136 -6.51 5.31 11.64
CA PRO A 136 -7.15 4.29 12.46
C PRO A 136 -6.75 2.88 11.98
N PRO A 137 -6.61 1.89 12.90
CA PRO A 137 -6.11 0.55 12.57
C PRO A 137 -6.89 -0.15 11.44
N TRP A 138 -8.21 0.03 11.43
CA TRP A 138 -9.11 -0.56 10.44
C TRP A 138 -8.81 -0.11 9.01
N LEU A 139 -8.26 1.10 8.83
CA LEU A 139 -7.95 1.63 7.50
C LEU A 139 -6.90 0.77 6.80
N SER A 140 -5.91 0.29 7.55
CA SER A 140 -4.88 -0.59 7.00
C SER A 140 -5.43 -1.97 6.63
N THR A 141 -6.40 -2.49 7.38
CA THR A 141 -7.03 -3.79 7.10
C THR A 141 -7.97 -3.70 5.90
N LEU A 142 -8.84 -2.68 5.88
CA LEU A 142 -9.78 -2.46 4.78
C LEU A 142 -9.08 -1.94 3.51
N GLY A 143 -7.98 -1.21 3.65
CA GLY A 143 -7.13 -0.79 2.54
C GLY A 143 -6.37 -1.93 1.87
N LEU A 144 -6.51 -3.15 2.40
CA LEU A 144 -5.94 -4.43 1.93
C LEU A 144 -4.40 -4.51 2.00
N GLY A 145 -3.71 -3.41 2.26
CA GLY A 145 -2.27 -3.29 2.10
C GLY A 145 -1.81 -3.58 0.67
N TRP A 146 -0.50 -3.53 0.45
CA TRP A 146 0.05 -3.78 -0.89
C TRP A 146 -0.13 -5.24 -1.34
N ASP A 147 0.00 -6.20 -0.42
CA ASP A 147 -0.16 -7.63 -0.71
C ASP A 147 -1.61 -7.95 -1.08
N GLY A 148 -2.59 -7.48 -0.32
CA GLY A 148 -4.00 -7.75 -0.62
C GLY A 148 -4.45 -7.12 -1.92
N ARG A 149 -4.04 -5.87 -2.23
CA ARG A 149 -4.38 -5.21 -3.50
C ARG A 149 -3.80 -5.95 -4.70
N MET A 150 -2.52 -6.33 -4.63
CA MET A 150 -1.89 -7.10 -5.71
C MET A 150 -2.54 -8.49 -5.87
N MET A 151 -2.93 -9.16 -4.77
CA MET A 151 -3.68 -10.42 -4.83
C MET A 151 -5.05 -10.28 -5.48
N VAL A 152 -5.81 -9.25 -5.13
CA VAL A 152 -7.11 -8.97 -5.77
C VAL A 152 -6.94 -8.75 -7.26
N VAL A 153 -5.94 -7.97 -7.68
CA VAL A 153 -5.64 -7.76 -9.10
C VAL A 153 -5.30 -9.07 -9.81
N SER A 154 -4.49 -9.95 -9.20
CA SER A 154 -4.21 -11.28 -9.74
C SER A 154 -5.47 -12.16 -9.87
N LEU A 155 -6.33 -12.18 -8.85
CA LEU A 155 -7.57 -12.97 -8.88
C LEU A 155 -8.56 -12.44 -9.92
N VAL A 156 -8.68 -11.12 -10.03
CA VAL A 156 -9.47 -10.46 -11.06
C VAL A 156 -8.92 -10.80 -12.44
N ALA A 157 -7.60 -10.82 -12.62
CA ALA A 157 -6.96 -11.24 -13.86
C ALA A 157 -7.34 -12.68 -14.25
N LEU A 158 -7.27 -13.62 -13.30
CA LEU A 158 -7.68 -15.01 -13.50
C LEU A 158 -9.17 -15.17 -13.83
N SER A 159 -10.02 -14.30 -13.30
CA SER A 159 -11.47 -14.32 -13.57
C SER A 159 -11.84 -13.83 -14.98
N GLY A 160 -10.93 -13.13 -15.67
CA GLY A 160 -11.18 -12.50 -16.96
C GLY A 160 -11.97 -11.18 -16.89
N TRP A 161 -12.45 -10.76 -15.71
CA TRP A 161 -13.25 -9.54 -15.54
C TRP A 161 -12.42 -8.31 -15.15
N LEU A 162 -11.29 -8.07 -15.84
CA LEU A 162 -10.30 -7.09 -15.40
C LEU A 162 -10.81 -5.64 -15.36
N THR A 163 -11.47 -5.16 -16.41
CA THR A 163 -11.94 -3.78 -16.45
C THR A 163 -12.91 -3.49 -15.31
N GLY A 164 -13.84 -4.41 -15.05
CA GLY A 164 -14.80 -4.30 -13.94
C GLY A 164 -14.12 -4.38 -12.59
N GLY A 165 -13.21 -5.34 -12.38
CA GLY A 165 -12.48 -5.50 -11.13
C GLY A 165 -11.56 -4.32 -10.81
N TYR A 166 -10.87 -3.74 -11.80
CA TYR A 166 -10.07 -2.53 -11.62
C TYR A 166 -10.94 -1.33 -11.26
N ALA A 167 -12.06 -1.13 -11.97
CA ALA A 167 -12.98 -0.04 -11.68
C ALA A 167 -13.58 -0.17 -10.27
N LEU A 168 -14.01 -1.37 -9.89
CA LEU A 168 -14.55 -1.66 -8.57
C LEU A 168 -13.51 -1.41 -7.47
N LEU A 169 -12.28 -1.91 -7.65
CA LEU A 169 -11.20 -1.70 -6.69
C LEU A 169 -10.84 -0.21 -6.59
N ALA A 170 -10.78 0.52 -7.70
CA ALA A 170 -10.51 1.96 -7.70
C ALA A 170 -11.60 2.73 -6.95
N VAL A 171 -12.88 2.47 -7.22
CA VAL A 171 -14.01 3.10 -6.51
C VAL A 171 -13.99 2.78 -5.03
N TYR A 172 -13.74 1.51 -4.68
CA TYR A 172 -13.62 1.05 -3.30
C TYR A 172 -12.51 1.81 -2.55
N LEU A 173 -11.31 1.87 -3.11
CA LEU A 173 -10.15 2.52 -2.48
C LEU A 173 -10.32 4.04 -2.41
N TRP A 174 -10.84 4.68 -3.46
CA TRP A 174 -11.16 6.11 -3.43
C TRP A 174 -12.20 6.43 -2.36
N GLY A 175 -13.27 5.64 -2.28
CA GLY A 175 -14.30 5.78 -1.26
C GLY A 175 -13.71 5.62 0.14
N LEU A 176 -12.92 4.57 0.37
CA LEU A 176 -12.33 4.27 1.67
C LEU A 176 -11.33 5.35 2.12
N PHE A 177 -10.30 5.62 1.31
CA PHE A 177 -9.25 6.57 1.66
C PHE A 177 -9.77 7.99 1.64
N GLY A 178 -10.54 8.38 0.62
CA GLY A 178 -11.11 9.72 0.55
C GLY A 178 -12.07 10.03 1.69
N TRP A 179 -12.89 9.06 2.11
CA TRP A 179 -13.77 9.21 3.27
C TRP A 179 -12.98 9.41 4.57
N GLU A 180 -11.97 8.58 4.83
CA GLU A 180 -11.15 8.72 6.03
C GLU A 180 -10.36 10.04 6.02
N SER A 181 -9.80 10.45 4.88
CA SER A 181 -9.11 11.74 4.73
C SER A 181 -10.04 12.92 4.97
N LEU A 182 -11.24 12.90 4.40
CA LEU A 182 -12.20 13.99 4.58
C LEU A 182 -12.70 14.06 6.02
N THR A 183 -13.06 12.92 6.63
CA THR A 183 -13.53 12.89 8.02
C THR A 183 -12.46 13.30 9.02
N CYS A 184 -11.20 12.88 8.81
CA CYS A 184 -10.07 13.32 9.62
C CYS A 184 -9.84 14.83 9.49
N TRP A 185 -9.91 15.37 8.26
CA TRP A 185 -9.73 16.80 8.02
C TRP A 185 -10.83 17.64 8.67
N LEU A 186 -12.10 17.20 8.57
CA LEU A 186 -13.24 17.88 9.18
C LEU A 186 -13.20 17.84 10.72
N ALA A 187 -12.56 16.84 11.32
CA ALA A 187 -12.39 16.72 12.76
C ALA A 187 -11.21 17.55 13.32
N ALA A 188 -10.36 18.12 12.46
CA ALA A 188 -9.20 18.88 12.89
C ALA A 188 -9.64 20.19 13.60
N PRO A 189 -9.06 20.55 14.76
CA PRO A 189 -9.35 21.80 15.44
C PRO A 189 -9.08 23.01 14.53
N ARG A 190 -10.01 23.96 14.48
CA ARG A 190 -9.81 25.21 13.75
C ARG A 190 -8.77 26.05 14.50
N SER A 191 -7.56 26.16 13.95
CA SER A 191 -6.55 27.07 14.48
C SER A 191 -7.05 28.52 14.33
N GLY A 192 -7.50 29.13 15.42
CA GLY A 192 -7.68 30.59 15.48
C GLY A 192 -8.89 31.17 16.22
N VAL A 193 -9.82 30.38 16.79
CA VAL A 193 -10.99 30.96 17.51
C VAL A 193 -10.91 30.76 19.03
N ASP A 194 -10.34 29.66 19.51
CA ASP A 194 -10.33 29.34 20.95
C ASP A 194 -9.17 30.01 21.73
N ALA A 195 -8.22 30.64 21.04
CA ALA A 195 -7.10 31.34 21.69
C ALA A 195 -7.50 32.74 22.22
N THR A 196 -8.59 33.32 21.71
CA THR A 196 -9.06 34.66 22.09
C THR A 196 -9.99 34.67 23.30
N ASP A 197 -10.68 33.56 23.60
CA ASP A 197 -11.61 33.49 24.75
C ASP A 197 -10.92 33.14 26.08
N MET A 198 -9.66 32.68 26.06
CA MET A 198 -8.89 32.38 27.28
C MET A 198 -8.12 33.60 27.84
N GLY A 199 -8.20 34.76 27.18
CA GLY A 199 -7.42 35.96 27.51
C GLY A 199 -8.18 37.09 28.22
N THR A 200 -9.46 36.91 28.55
CA THR A 200 -10.30 37.99 29.13
C THR A 200 -11.11 37.55 30.35
N GLN A 201 -10.44 36.94 31.33
CA GLN A 201 -10.94 36.94 32.71
C GLN A 201 -9.81 37.34 33.65
N ASP A 202 -9.87 38.63 34.02
CA ASP A 202 -9.08 39.30 35.06
C ASP A 202 -9.23 38.64 36.43
#